data_AF-A0A0B7K7Z7-F1
#
_entry.id   AF-A0A0B7K7Z7-F1
#
_cell.length_a   1.000
_cell.length_b   1.000
_cell.length_c   1.000
_cell.angle_alpha   90.00
_cell.angle_beta   90.00
_cell.angle_gamma   90.00
#
_symmetry.space_group_name_H-M   'P 1'
#
loop_
_entity.id
_entity.type
_entity.pdbx_description
1 polymer ?
#
loop_
_entity_poly.entity_id
_entity_poly.type
_entity_poly.pdbx_seq_one_letter_code
_entity_poly.pdbx_strand_id
1 'polypeptide(L)'
;MVVEFKPKLGLTSGARDYDNPSALFFILLDTLKIRTRILLGALIQLLLCSVLPMRSPKSSHFQRDVVFGRVTSQLPSGDGSYGTQPARDSVVFFNLGIQYNHPLGVLSNGAYEVSQFYLKMEKDLLARREELGLLSISKWHASERESNNTLIITFYFKDVESVHKFAHEELHRKATDFYHKAKFEHIGVFHETLIVPAKNYETVYVNCRPVLMGTGAVRLNMPG
;
A
#
# COMPACT_ATOMS: atom_id res chain seq x y z
N MET A 1 -70.44 6.66 -8.53
CA MET A 1 -70.11 5.66 -7.49
C MET A 1 -69.06 6.30 -6.58
N VAL A 2 -69.50 6.86 -5.45
CA VAL A 2 -68.64 7.64 -4.54
C VAL A 2 -68.12 6.69 -3.47
N VAL A 3 -66.80 6.51 -3.40
CA VAL A 3 -66.15 5.66 -2.41
C VAL A 3 -65.82 6.52 -1.20
N GLU A 4 -66.60 6.35 -0.14
CA GLU A 4 -66.44 7.06 1.13
C GLU A 4 -65.27 6.45 1.92
N PHE A 5 -64.28 7.28 2.26
CA PHE A 5 -63.06 6.85 2.93
C PHE A 5 -63.33 6.64 4.43
N LYS A 6 -63.52 5.38 4.86
CA LYS A 6 -63.67 5.03 6.28
C LYS A 6 -62.30 4.81 6.94
N PRO A 7 -61.90 5.61 7.96
CA PRO A 7 -60.65 5.37 8.68
C PRO A 7 -60.70 4.04 9.44
N LYS A 8 -59.62 3.27 9.37
CA LYS A 8 -59.48 1.94 10.02
C LYS A 8 -59.33 1.95 11.55
N LEU A 9 -59.41 3.12 12.18
CA LEU A 9 -59.20 3.27 13.62
C LEU A 9 -60.51 3.72 14.27
N GLY A 10 -60.95 2.98 15.30
CA GLY A 10 -62.14 3.34 16.07
C GLY A 10 -62.00 4.69 16.76
N LEU A 11 -63.13 5.39 16.95
CA LEU A 11 -63.21 6.63 17.71
C LEU A 11 -62.62 6.40 19.11
N THR A 12 -61.53 7.08 19.45
CA THR A 12 -61.00 7.09 20.81
C THR A 12 -61.64 8.22 21.59
N SER A 13 -61.98 8.00 22.87
CA SER A 13 -62.63 8.99 23.75
C SER A 13 -61.73 10.16 24.17
N GLY A 14 -60.53 10.27 23.58
CA GLY A 14 -59.54 11.31 23.83
C GLY A 14 -58.47 11.34 22.75
N ALA A 15 -57.70 12.43 22.69
CA ALA A 15 -56.56 12.56 21.79
C ALA A 15 -55.54 11.45 22.09
N ARG A 16 -55.00 10.81 21.05
CA ARG A 16 -53.91 9.87 21.20
C ARG A 16 -52.67 10.67 21.57
N ASP A 17 -52.18 10.47 22.78
CA ASP A 17 -50.91 11.05 23.20
C ASP A 17 -49.80 10.27 22.53
N TYR A 18 -49.11 10.92 21.59
CA TYR A 18 -47.91 10.36 20.98
C TYR A 18 -46.76 10.83 21.85
N ASP A 19 -46.41 10.03 22.86
CA ASP A 19 -45.13 10.17 23.54
C ASP A 19 -44.04 10.09 22.47
N ASN A 20 -43.49 11.25 22.12
CA ASN A 20 -42.51 11.36 21.06
C ASN A 20 -41.13 11.43 21.72
N PRO A 21 -40.41 10.31 21.89
CA PRO A 21 -39.07 10.33 22.48
C PRO A 21 -38.10 11.23 21.71
N SER A 22 -38.40 11.60 20.45
CA SER A 22 -37.60 12.59 19.72
C SER A 22 -37.78 14.00 20.26
N ALA A 23 -38.94 14.36 20.81
CA ALA A 23 -39.20 15.71 21.35
C ALA A 23 -38.28 16.03 22.53
N LEU A 24 -38.06 15.07 23.43
CA LEU A 24 -37.13 15.22 24.55
C LEU A 24 -35.67 15.40 24.06
N PHE A 25 -35.28 14.68 23.01
CA PHE A 25 -33.96 14.78 22.39
C PHE A 25 -33.69 16.15 21.76
N PHE A 26 -34.68 16.74 21.07
CA PHE A 26 -34.57 18.08 20.50
C PHE A 26 -34.49 19.16 21.58
N ILE A 27 -35.31 19.07 22.64
CA ILE A 27 -35.28 20.02 23.75
C ILE A 27 -33.91 20.02 24.45
N LEU A 28 -33.35 18.83 24.70
CA LEU A 28 -32.05 18.71 25.37
C LEU A 28 -30.91 19.32 24.54
N LEU A 29 -30.90 19.05 23.22
CA LEU A 29 -29.91 19.64 22.32
C LEU A 29 -30.05 21.15 22.24
N ASP A 30 -31.28 21.68 22.28
CA ASP A 30 -31.52 23.11 22.15
C ASP A 30 -31.05 23.97 23.34
N THR A 31 -30.90 23.37 24.51
CA THR A 31 -30.32 24.03 25.70
C THR A 31 -28.79 24.19 25.64
N LEU A 32 -28.11 23.44 24.76
CA LEU A 32 -26.65 23.48 24.66
C LEU A 32 -26.18 24.57 23.70
N LYS A 33 -25.21 25.37 24.14
CA LYS A 33 -24.51 26.33 23.27
C LYS A 33 -23.90 25.61 22.07
N ILE A 34 -23.87 26.28 20.91
CA ILE A 34 -23.35 25.71 19.65
C ILE A 34 -21.92 25.12 19.80
N ARG A 35 -21.05 25.79 20.57
CA ARG A 35 -19.69 25.30 20.86
C ARG A 35 -19.70 23.96 21.61
N THR A 36 -20.63 23.79 22.56
CA THR A 36 -20.78 22.54 23.32
C THR A 36 -21.32 21.42 22.43
N ARG A 37 -22.23 21.71 21.50
CA ARG A 37 -22.72 20.72 20.52
C ARG A 37 -21.59 20.25 19.59
N ILE A 38 -20.75 21.17 19.11
CA ILE A 38 -19.58 20.83 18.28
C ILE A 38 -18.61 19.95 19.06
N LEU A 39 -18.30 20.29 20.32
CA LEU A 39 -17.41 19.49 21.16
C LEU A 39 -17.97 18.11 21.47
N LEU A 40 -19.26 18.00 21.84
CA LEU A 40 -19.90 16.72 22.11
C LEU A 40 -19.96 15.85 20.85
N GLY A 41 -20.31 16.45 19.70
CA GLY A 41 -20.28 15.77 18.40
C GLY A 41 -18.89 15.27 18.03
N ALA A 42 -17.84 16.08 18.23
CA ALA A 42 -16.46 15.67 17.98
C ALA A 42 -16.01 14.54 18.92
N LEU A 43 -16.39 14.59 20.20
CA LEU A 43 -16.09 13.55 21.19
C LEU A 43 -16.78 12.22 20.85
N ILE A 44 -18.07 12.29 20.49
CA ILE A 44 -18.83 11.12 20.02
C ILE A 44 -18.20 10.56 18.74
N GLN A 45 -17.81 11.41 17.79
CA GLN A 45 -17.14 10.98 16.56
C GLN A 45 -15.80 10.29 16.87
N LEU A 46 -14.98 10.82 17.76
CA LEU A 46 -13.72 10.19 18.20
C LEU A 46 -13.97 8.84 18.87
N LEU A 47 -14.97 8.74 19.75
CA LEU A 47 -15.36 7.49 20.40
C LEU A 47 -15.85 6.45 19.36
N LEU A 48 -16.71 6.85 18.43
CA LEU A 48 -17.19 5.96 17.36
C LEU A 48 -16.04 5.51 16.45
N CYS A 49 -15.17 6.42 16.02
CA CYS A 49 -13.99 6.10 15.20
C CYS A 49 -13.00 5.18 15.93
N SER A 50 -12.92 5.24 17.25
CA SER A 50 -12.02 4.39 18.04
C SER A 50 -12.63 3.02 18.32
N VAL A 51 -13.93 2.97 18.65
CA VAL A 51 -14.62 1.76 19.12
C VAL A 51 -15.15 0.88 17.98
N LEU A 52 -15.65 1.47 16.89
CA LEU A 52 -16.22 0.69 15.79
C LEU A 52 -15.20 -0.23 15.09
N PRO A 53 -13.94 0.19 14.81
CA PRO A 53 -12.93 -0.71 14.24
C PRO A 53 -12.57 -1.87 15.17
N MET A 54 -12.66 -1.68 16.50
CA MET A 54 -12.42 -2.75 17.47
C MET A 54 -13.53 -3.82 17.46
N ARG A 55 -14.77 -3.43 17.12
CA ARG A 55 -15.93 -4.36 17.08
C ARG A 55 -16.04 -5.16 15.79
N SER A 56 -15.44 -4.69 14.69
CA SER A 56 -15.41 -5.41 13.41
C SER A 56 -14.01 -5.33 12.78
N PRO A 57 -13.06 -6.17 13.23
CA PRO A 57 -11.71 -6.20 12.71
C PRO A 57 -11.67 -6.37 11.19
N LYS A 58 -12.60 -7.17 10.65
CA LYS A 58 -12.75 -7.47 9.21
C LYS A 58 -13.13 -6.27 8.35
N SER A 59 -13.75 -5.23 8.93
CA SER A 59 -14.04 -3.98 8.23
C SER A 59 -13.06 -2.87 8.57
N SER A 60 -12.03 -3.14 9.39
CA SER A 60 -11.01 -2.16 9.70
C SER A 60 -10.13 -1.91 8.48
N HIS A 61 -9.68 -0.66 8.32
CA HIS A 61 -8.74 -0.31 7.26
C HIS A 61 -7.41 -1.09 7.37
N PHE A 62 -7.10 -1.62 8.56
CA PHE A 62 -5.91 -2.46 8.80
C PHE A 62 -5.99 -3.83 8.15
N GLN A 63 -7.19 -4.34 7.86
CA GLN A 63 -7.38 -5.64 7.21
C GLN A 63 -7.66 -5.54 5.71
N ARG A 64 -7.62 -4.32 5.15
CA ARG A 64 -7.79 -4.13 3.71
C ARG A 64 -6.70 -4.88 2.95
N ASP A 65 -7.12 -5.62 1.93
CA ASP A 65 -6.28 -6.42 1.03
C ASP A 65 -5.47 -7.54 1.73
N VAL A 66 -5.77 -7.85 3.00
CA VAL A 66 -5.15 -8.98 3.70
C VAL A 66 -5.67 -10.28 3.12
N VAL A 67 -4.74 -11.13 2.66
CA VAL A 67 -5.02 -12.51 2.27
C VAL A 67 -4.87 -13.37 3.51
N PHE A 68 -5.99 -13.82 4.07
CA PHE A 68 -6.00 -14.70 5.23
C PHE A 68 -5.60 -16.12 4.86
N GLY A 69 -4.88 -16.80 5.76
CA GLY A 69 -4.29 -18.11 5.54
C GLY A 69 -2.86 -18.04 5.03
N ARG A 70 -2.28 -19.22 4.78
CA ARG A 70 -0.90 -19.37 4.28
C ARG A 70 -0.91 -19.38 2.75
N VAL A 71 -0.16 -18.48 2.15
CA VAL A 71 0.02 -18.37 0.69
C VAL A 71 1.50 -18.20 0.34
N THR A 72 1.82 -18.40 -0.94
CA THR A 72 3.18 -18.28 -1.51
C THR A 72 3.13 -17.51 -2.82
N SER A 73 4.20 -16.80 -3.17
CA SER A 73 4.36 -16.15 -4.47
C SER A 73 4.79 -17.15 -5.52
N GLN A 74 4.07 -17.18 -6.65
CA GLN A 74 4.43 -17.97 -7.82
C GLN A 74 4.19 -17.14 -9.08
N LEU A 75 5.01 -17.37 -10.10
CA LEU A 75 4.74 -16.81 -11.43
C LEU A 75 3.67 -17.67 -12.12
N PRO A 76 2.66 -17.06 -12.76
CA PRO A 76 1.69 -17.82 -13.52
C PRO A 76 2.35 -18.44 -14.77
N SER A 77 1.76 -19.53 -15.25
CA SER A 77 2.04 -20.05 -16.59
C SER A 77 1.50 -19.10 -17.67
N GLY A 78 1.86 -19.34 -18.94
CA GLY A 78 1.43 -18.47 -20.05
C GLY A 78 -0.10 -18.37 -20.24
N ASP A 79 -0.85 -19.36 -19.77
CA ASP A 79 -2.32 -19.40 -19.75
C ASP A 79 -2.94 -18.76 -18.50
N GLY A 80 -2.12 -18.21 -17.60
CA GLY A 80 -2.56 -17.61 -16.34
C GLY A 80 -2.81 -18.59 -15.19
N SER A 81 -2.65 -19.90 -15.42
CA SER A 81 -2.77 -20.90 -14.37
C SER A 81 -1.56 -20.88 -13.44
N TYR A 82 -1.80 -21.18 -12.15
CA TYR A 82 -0.74 -21.40 -11.18
C TYR A 82 -0.52 -22.91 -11.00
N GLY A 83 0.73 -23.34 -11.08
CA GLY A 83 1.10 -24.74 -10.85
C GLY A 83 1.06 -25.13 -9.37
N THR A 84 1.30 -26.41 -9.08
CA THR A 84 1.40 -26.93 -7.71
C THR A 84 2.82 -26.87 -7.16
N GLN A 85 3.82 -26.57 -7.99
CA GLN A 85 5.23 -26.55 -7.59
C GLN A 85 5.64 -25.13 -7.16
N PRO A 86 5.93 -24.89 -5.87
CA PRO A 86 6.47 -23.60 -5.43
C PRO A 86 7.86 -23.39 -6.05
N ALA A 87 8.23 -22.12 -6.21
CA ALA A 87 9.53 -21.74 -6.76
C ALA A 87 9.90 -22.42 -8.10
N ARG A 88 8.90 -22.68 -8.96
CA ARG A 88 9.11 -23.33 -10.26
C ARG A 88 10.09 -22.57 -11.17
N ASP A 89 10.06 -21.25 -11.10
CA ASP A 89 10.80 -20.35 -11.99
C ASP A 89 11.96 -19.69 -11.23
N SER A 90 13.04 -19.28 -11.90
CA SER A 90 14.09 -18.49 -11.25
C SER A 90 13.63 -17.07 -10.97
N VAL A 91 14.29 -16.38 -10.04
CA VAL A 91 14.04 -14.98 -9.74
C VAL A 91 15.35 -14.26 -9.41
N VAL A 92 15.42 -12.97 -9.70
CA VAL A 92 16.53 -12.12 -9.30
C VAL A 92 16.05 -11.04 -8.34
N PHE A 93 16.75 -10.91 -7.22
CA PHE A 93 16.55 -9.86 -6.23
C PHE A 93 17.64 -8.82 -6.44
N PHE A 94 17.24 -7.59 -6.73
CA PHE A 94 18.15 -6.46 -6.84
C PHE A 94 17.84 -5.48 -5.71
N ASN A 95 18.68 -5.47 -4.69
CA ASN A 95 18.60 -4.48 -3.62
C ASN A 95 19.37 -3.24 -4.05
N LEU A 96 18.72 -2.08 -4.01
CA LEU A 96 19.33 -0.77 -4.16
C LEU A 96 19.17 -0.01 -2.84
N GLY A 97 20.26 0.47 -2.30
CA GLY A 97 20.30 1.28 -1.11
C GLY A 97 20.67 2.72 -1.39
N ILE A 98 19.98 3.65 -0.74
CA ILE A 98 20.39 5.05 -0.64
C ILE A 98 20.50 5.37 0.85
N GLN A 99 21.67 5.82 1.28
CA GLN A 99 21.99 6.13 2.67
C GLN A 99 22.42 7.58 2.81
N TYR A 100 21.81 8.31 3.74
CA TYR A 100 22.19 9.69 4.05
C TYR A 100 22.92 9.77 5.39
N ASN A 101 24.21 10.07 5.33
CA ASN A 101 25.10 10.18 6.50
C ASN A 101 25.20 11.62 7.03
N HIS A 102 24.42 12.55 6.48
CA HIS A 102 24.32 13.93 6.95
C HIS A 102 23.24 14.06 8.06
N PRO A 103 23.40 14.92 9.08
CA PRO A 103 22.39 15.15 10.12
C PRO A 103 21.02 15.60 9.59
N LEU A 104 21.00 16.29 8.44
CA LEU A 104 19.77 16.69 7.74
C LEU A 104 19.12 15.56 6.93
N GLY A 105 19.76 14.39 6.83
CA GLY A 105 19.25 13.24 6.08
C GLY A 105 18.88 13.59 4.64
N VAL A 106 17.63 13.30 4.27
CA VAL A 106 17.05 13.59 2.95
C VAL A 106 16.97 15.09 2.61
N LEU A 107 17.16 15.99 3.59
CA LEU A 107 17.19 17.45 3.39
C LEU A 107 18.62 17.96 3.14
N SER A 108 19.62 17.08 3.09
CA SER A 108 21.00 17.45 2.77
C SER A 108 21.17 17.84 1.31
N ASN A 109 22.22 18.62 1.02
CA ASN A 109 22.55 19.02 -0.34
C ASN A 109 22.74 17.80 -1.26
N GLY A 110 22.16 17.82 -2.46
CA GLY A 110 22.23 16.71 -3.43
C GLY A 110 21.22 15.58 -3.22
N ALA A 111 20.58 15.49 -2.05
CA ALA A 111 19.64 14.40 -1.73
C ALA A 111 18.38 14.46 -2.60
N TYR A 112 17.91 15.67 -2.91
CA TYR A 112 16.76 15.87 -3.78
C TYR A 112 17.06 15.36 -5.20
N GLU A 113 18.20 15.74 -5.78
CA GLU A 113 18.61 15.36 -7.13
C GLU A 113 18.80 13.85 -7.26
N VAL A 114 19.47 13.22 -6.29
CA VAL A 114 19.61 11.75 -6.23
C VAL A 114 18.23 11.08 -6.16
N SER A 115 17.34 11.59 -5.30
CA SER A 115 15.98 11.08 -5.18
C SER A 115 15.18 11.24 -6.49
N GLN A 116 15.38 12.33 -7.24
CA GLN A 116 14.72 12.54 -8.53
C GLN A 116 15.18 11.53 -9.59
N PHE A 117 16.48 11.17 -9.63
CA PHE A 117 16.94 10.10 -10.52
C PHE A 117 16.30 8.77 -10.18
N TYR A 118 16.27 8.42 -8.90
CA TYR A 118 15.60 7.21 -8.43
C TYR A 118 14.11 7.18 -8.82
N LEU A 119 13.34 8.24 -8.53
CA LEU A 119 11.92 8.31 -8.85
C LEU A 119 11.66 8.20 -10.36
N LYS A 120 12.52 8.79 -11.19
CA LYS A 120 12.43 8.67 -12.65
C LYS A 120 12.70 7.23 -13.10
N MET A 121 13.74 6.58 -12.59
CA MET A 121 14.07 5.18 -12.91
C MET A 121 12.97 4.23 -12.49
N GLU A 122 12.40 4.41 -11.28
CA GLU A 122 11.28 3.60 -10.81
C GLU A 122 10.05 3.77 -11.70
N LYS A 123 9.69 5.02 -12.03
CA LYS A 123 8.53 5.29 -12.88
C LYS A 123 8.69 4.66 -14.26
N ASP A 124 9.89 4.77 -14.83
CA ASP A 124 10.23 4.18 -16.12
C ASP A 124 10.19 2.65 -16.10
N LEU A 125 10.78 2.03 -15.07
CA LEU A 125 10.71 0.59 -14.81
C LEU A 125 9.26 0.09 -14.68
N LEU A 126 8.39 0.82 -13.97
CA LEU A 126 6.99 0.46 -13.82
C LEU A 126 6.22 0.58 -15.15
N ALA A 127 6.50 1.62 -15.94
CA ALA A 127 5.87 1.84 -17.25
C ALA A 127 6.29 0.77 -18.27
N ARG A 128 7.56 0.35 -18.24
CA ARG A 128 8.15 -0.65 -19.14
C ARG A 128 8.37 -2.00 -18.47
N ARG A 129 7.56 -2.34 -17.45
CA ARG A 129 7.77 -3.53 -16.61
C ARG A 129 7.86 -4.84 -17.38
N GLU A 130 7.13 -4.97 -18.47
CA GLU A 130 7.12 -6.17 -19.31
C GLU A 130 8.42 -6.31 -20.09
N GLU A 131 8.83 -5.21 -20.75
CA GLU A 131 10.07 -5.08 -21.52
C GLU A 131 11.31 -5.31 -20.65
N LEU A 132 11.31 -4.70 -19.45
CA LEU A 132 12.41 -4.74 -18.50
C LEU A 132 12.27 -5.86 -17.46
N GLY A 133 11.30 -6.77 -17.62
CA GLY A 133 11.15 -7.97 -16.80
C GLY A 133 10.94 -7.75 -15.29
N LEU A 134 10.37 -6.61 -14.90
CA LEU A 134 10.08 -6.26 -13.52
C LEU A 134 8.81 -6.98 -13.02
N LEU A 135 8.97 -7.74 -11.93
CA LEU A 135 7.89 -8.42 -11.22
C LEU A 135 7.27 -7.52 -10.15
N SER A 136 8.08 -6.96 -9.25
CA SER A 136 7.61 -6.06 -8.20
C SER A 136 8.72 -5.16 -7.67
N ILE A 137 8.31 -4.14 -6.92
CA ILE A 137 9.19 -3.22 -6.19
C ILE A 137 8.70 -3.17 -4.74
N SER A 138 9.62 -3.28 -3.79
CA SER A 138 9.35 -3.11 -2.36
C SER A 138 10.35 -2.14 -1.75
N LYS A 139 9.89 -1.28 -0.84
CA LYS A 139 10.70 -0.21 -0.25
C LYS A 139 10.60 -0.29 1.26
N TRP A 140 11.75 -0.19 1.92
CA TRP A 140 11.86 -0.26 3.36
C TRP A 140 12.80 0.83 3.86
N HIS A 141 12.35 1.54 4.89
CA HIS A 141 13.23 2.40 5.67
C HIS A 141 13.93 1.54 6.70
N ALA A 142 15.24 1.70 6.77
CA ALA A 142 16.07 0.99 7.71
C ALA A 142 15.94 1.64 9.10
N SER A 143 15.92 0.81 10.15
CA SER A 143 15.71 1.21 11.54
C SER A 143 16.80 0.71 12.49
N GLU A 144 17.94 0.30 11.95
CA GLU A 144 19.08 -0.29 12.65
C GLU A 144 19.97 0.75 13.34
N ARG A 145 19.85 2.02 12.94
CA ARG A 145 20.59 3.16 13.48
C ARG A 145 19.63 4.27 13.85
N GLU A 146 19.99 5.07 14.86
CA GLU A 146 19.20 6.23 15.30
C GLU A 146 18.86 7.21 14.17
N SER A 147 19.74 7.31 13.15
CA SER A 147 19.55 8.18 12.01
C SER A 147 18.35 7.80 11.13
N ASN A 148 17.94 6.52 11.07
CA ASN A 148 16.86 6.02 10.21
C ASN A 148 16.90 6.52 8.74
N ASN A 149 18.12 6.79 8.24
CA ASN A 149 18.37 7.53 7.00
C ASN A 149 18.81 6.63 5.84
N THR A 150 18.53 5.34 5.92
CA THR A 150 18.77 4.39 4.82
C THR A 150 17.43 3.95 4.24
N LEU A 151 17.28 4.07 2.91
CA LEU A 151 16.20 3.50 2.14
C LEU A 151 16.73 2.29 1.38
N ILE A 152 16.12 1.13 1.57
CA ILE A 152 16.38 -0.08 0.78
C ILE A 152 15.20 -0.31 -0.15
N ILE A 153 15.48 -0.44 -1.43
CA ILE A 153 14.52 -0.75 -2.47
C ILE A 153 14.89 -2.10 -3.07
N THR A 154 14.02 -3.08 -2.91
CA THR A 154 14.18 -4.40 -3.52
C THR A 154 13.33 -4.45 -4.78
N PHE A 155 14.01 -4.59 -5.92
CA PHE A 155 13.40 -4.90 -7.20
C PHE A 155 13.44 -6.41 -7.42
N TYR A 156 12.31 -6.97 -7.84
CA TYR A 156 12.20 -8.38 -8.21
C TYR A 156 12.15 -8.46 -9.73
N PHE A 157 13.11 -9.12 -10.35
CA PHE A 157 13.15 -9.36 -11.78
C PHE A 157 12.95 -10.84 -12.09
N LYS A 158 12.35 -11.12 -13.25
CA LYS A 158 12.10 -12.50 -13.70
C LYS A 158 13.39 -13.28 -14.03
N ASP A 159 14.44 -12.58 -14.46
CA ASP A 159 15.71 -13.17 -14.88
C ASP A 159 16.86 -12.14 -14.81
N VAL A 160 18.10 -12.62 -14.96
CA VAL A 160 19.31 -11.79 -14.94
C VAL A 160 19.44 -10.90 -16.18
N GLU A 161 18.92 -11.36 -17.33
CA GLU A 161 18.94 -10.59 -18.57
C GLU A 161 18.16 -9.28 -18.43
N SER A 162 17.03 -9.33 -17.72
CA SER A 162 16.19 -8.18 -17.40
C SER A 162 16.95 -7.16 -16.55
N VAL A 163 17.74 -7.61 -15.57
CA VAL A 163 18.61 -6.76 -14.75
C VAL A 163 19.70 -6.12 -15.61
N HIS A 164 20.33 -6.92 -16.49
CA HIS A 164 21.34 -6.40 -17.41
C HIS A 164 20.76 -5.34 -18.36
N LYS A 165 19.57 -5.56 -18.92
CA LYS A 165 18.88 -4.56 -19.75
C LYS A 165 18.67 -3.27 -18.98
N PHE A 166 18.07 -3.35 -17.79
CA PHE A 166 17.85 -2.19 -16.93
C PHE A 166 19.16 -1.43 -16.61
N ALA A 167 20.24 -2.14 -16.27
CA ALA A 167 21.52 -1.51 -15.93
C ALA A 167 22.19 -0.76 -17.11
N HIS A 168 21.85 -1.14 -18.35
CA HIS A 168 22.36 -0.50 -19.58
C HIS A 168 21.45 0.61 -20.10
N GLU A 169 20.28 0.85 -19.50
CA GLU A 169 19.40 1.96 -19.89
C GLU A 169 20.11 3.31 -19.74
N GLU A 170 19.79 4.23 -20.66
CA GLU A 170 20.41 5.57 -20.70
C GLU A 170 20.20 6.33 -19.39
N LEU A 171 19.02 6.18 -18.76
CA LEU A 171 18.70 6.85 -17.50
C LEU A 171 19.55 6.33 -16.34
N HIS A 172 19.83 5.02 -16.29
CA HIS A 172 20.69 4.42 -15.28
C HIS A 172 22.14 4.91 -15.43
N ARG A 173 22.64 4.98 -16.67
CA ARG A 173 23.96 5.56 -16.97
C ARG A 173 24.04 7.02 -16.53
N LYS A 174 23.07 7.87 -16.92
CA LYS A 174 23.02 9.28 -16.53
C LYS A 174 23.00 9.48 -15.01
N ALA A 175 22.25 8.66 -14.27
CA ALA A 175 22.20 8.71 -12.81
C ALA A 175 23.56 8.39 -12.18
N THR A 176 24.23 7.34 -12.70
CA THR A 176 25.54 6.91 -12.25
C THR A 176 26.61 7.97 -12.54
N ASP A 177 26.61 8.54 -13.74
CA ASP A 177 27.55 9.59 -14.15
C ASP A 177 27.35 10.86 -13.32
N PHE A 178 26.10 11.26 -13.07
CA PHE A 178 25.77 12.37 -12.19
C PHE A 178 26.32 12.16 -10.77
N TYR A 179 26.02 10.99 -10.17
CA TYR A 179 26.43 10.69 -8.80
C TYR A 179 27.95 10.66 -8.65
N HIS A 180 28.68 10.03 -9.57
CA HIS A 180 30.14 10.01 -9.57
C HIS A 180 30.76 11.38 -9.79
N LYS A 181 30.17 12.21 -10.66
CA LYS A 181 30.64 13.58 -10.90
C LYS A 181 30.44 14.49 -9.68
N ALA A 182 29.34 14.32 -8.96
CA ALA A 182 28.99 15.16 -7.83
C ALA A 182 29.88 14.93 -6.59
N LYS A 183 30.49 13.74 -6.45
CA LYS A 183 31.41 13.40 -5.35
C LYS A 183 30.85 13.73 -3.95
N PHE A 184 29.59 13.38 -3.70
CA PHE A 184 28.96 13.59 -2.40
C PHE A 184 29.69 12.80 -1.30
N GLU A 185 30.08 13.46 -0.20
CA GLU A 185 30.72 12.79 0.94
C GLU A 185 29.70 12.13 1.89
N HIS A 186 28.45 12.62 1.87
CA HIS A 186 27.42 12.27 2.84
C HIS A 186 26.25 11.46 2.26
N ILE A 187 26.28 11.11 0.98
CA ILE A 187 25.25 10.28 0.33
C ILE A 187 25.92 8.99 -0.12
N GLY A 188 25.59 7.87 0.50
CA GLY A 188 25.99 6.54 0.09
C GLY A 188 24.97 5.91 -0.85
N VAL A 189 25.44 5.20 -1.87
CA VAL A 189 24.64 4.33 -2.73
C VAL A 189 25.27 2.95 -2.72
N PHE A 190 24.46 1.91 -2.56
CA PHE A 190 24.91 0.52 -2.60
C PHE A 190 23.93 -0.34 -3.37
N HIS A 191 24.38 -1.48 -3.87
CA HIS A 191 23.48 -2.46 -4.47
C HIS A 191 23.95 -3.90 -4.28
N GLU A 192 23.02 -4.84 -4.29
CA GLU A 192 23.27 -6.27 -4.23
C GLU A 192 22.36 -6.97 -5.24
N THR A 193 22.93 -7.81 -6.10
CA THR A 193 22.19 -8.63 -7.06
C THR A 193 22.28 -10.09 -6.66
N LEU A 194 21.16 -10.70 -6.28
CA LEU A 194 21.07 -12.11 -5.93
C LEU A 194 20.28 -12.86 -6.99
N ILE A 195 20.96 -13.74 -7.71
CA ILE A 195 20.35 -14.60 -8.73
C ILE A 195 20.00 -15.92 -8.06
N VAL A 196 18.71 -16.23 -7.95
CA VAL A 196 18.25 -17.43 -7.26
C VAL A 196 17.60 -18.39 -8.25
N PRO A 197 18.22 -19.56 -8.51
CA PRO A 197 17.67 -20.56 -9.42
C PRO A 197 16.28 -21.05 -8.98
N ALA A 198 15.53 -21.60 -9.94
CA ALA A 198 14.31 -22.33 -9.64
C ALA A 198 14.55 -23.36 -8.53
N LYS A 199 13.57 -23.50 -7.63
CA LYS A 199 13.55 -24.40 -6.46
C LYS A 199 14.55 -24.06 -5.36
N ASN A 200 15.32 -22.98 -5.48
CA ASN A 200 16.30 -22.54 -4.48
C ASN A 200 15.81 -21.33 -3.65
N TYR A 201 14.51 -21.05 -3.64
CA TYR A 201 13.89 -20.06 -2.76
C TYR A 201 12.54 -20.55 -2.25
N GLU A 202 12.08 -19.95 -1.16
CA GLU A 202 10.72 -20.11 -0.65
C GLU A 202 10.13 -18.72 -0.36
N THR A 203 8.83 -18.56 -0.58
CA THR A 203 8.09 -17.41 -0.06
C THR A 203 6.89 -17.91 0.72
N VAL A 204 6.68 -17.34 1.91
CA VAL A 204 5.55 -17.68 2.79
C VAL A 204 4.95 -16.40 3.32
N TYR A 205 3.65 -16.23 3.11
CA TYR A 205 2.86 -15.13 3.66
C TYR A 205 1.71 -15.72 4.45
N VAL A 206 1.51 -15.25 5.68
CA VAL A 206 0.42 -15.71 6.54
C VAL A 206 -0.34 -14.50 7.05
N ASN A 207 -1.59 -14.35 6.63
CA ASN A 207 -2.43 -13.20 6.99
C ASN A 207 -1.77 -11.86 6.63
N CYS A 208 -1.12 -11.80 5.47
CA CYS A 208 -0.47 -10.60 4.96
C CYS A 208 -1.29 -9.99 3.84
N ARG A 209 -1.25 -8.66 3.71
CA ARG A 209 -1.47 -8.03 2.40
C ARG A 209 -0.34 -8.47 1.44
N PRO A 210 -0.55 -8.44 0.12
CA PRO A 210 0.54 -8.58 -0.84
C PRO A 210 1.70 -7.61 -0.50
N VAL A 211 2.89 -8.16 -0.28
CA VAL A 211 4.14 -7.41 -0.06
C VAL A 211 5.29 -8.15 -0.76
N LEU A 212 6.44 -7.48 -0.95
CA LEU A 212 7.64 -8.11 -1.52
C LEU A 212 7.35 -8.73 -2.89
N MET A 213 7.72 -9.99 -3.12
CA MET A 213 7.39 -10.72 -4.35
C MET A 213 5.88 -10.98 -4.48
N GLY A 214 5.12 -10.94 -3.38
CA GLY A 214 3.67 -11.14 -3.35
C GLY A 214 2.87 -10.08 -4.08
N THR A 215 3.43 -8.89 -4.33
CA THR A 215 2.83 -7.86 -5.20
C THR A 215 3.20 -8.04 -6.68
N GLY A 216 3.88 -9.15 -7.01
CA GLY A 216 4.33 -9.49 -8.35
C GLY A 216 3.21 -9.41 -9.38
N ALA A 217 3.51 -8.83 -10.54
CA ALA A 217 2.60 -8.85 -11.68
C ALA A 217 3.36 -9.11 -12.98
N VAL A 218 2.73 -9.86 -13.87
CA VAL A 218 3.23 -10.17 -15.21
C VAL A 218 2.09 -10.02 -16.20
N ARG A 219 2.42 -9.62 -17.43
CA ARG A 219 1.44 -9.62 -18.52
C ARG A 219 1.33 -11.02 -19.09
N LEU A 220 0.10 -11.47 -19.31
CA LEU A 220 -0.20 -12.71 -20.00
C LEU A 220 -0.71 -12.38 -21.40
N ASN A 221 -0.17 -13.06 -22.40
CA ASN A 221 -0.68 -12.98 -23.77
C ASN A 221 -1.65 -14.15 -23.96
N MET A 222 -2.90 -13.97 -23.54
CA MET A 222 -3.93 -14.99 -23.75
C MET A 222 -4.32 -15.04 -25.23
N PRO A 223 -4.37 -16.23 -25.87
CA PRO A 223 -5.01 -16.36 -27.16
C PRO A 223 -6.49 -16.00 -27.02
N GLY A 224 -6.98 -15.12 -27.88
CA GLY A 224 -8.38 -14.67 -27.90
C GLY A 224 -9.35 -15.72 -28.38
#